data_AF-A0A3D5B2V9-F1
#
_entry.id   AF-A0A3D5B2V9-F1
#
_cell.length_a   1.000
_cell.length_b   1.000
_cell.length_c   1.000
_cell.angle_alpha   90.00
_cell.angle_beta   90.00
_cell.angle_gamma   90.00
#
_symmetry.space_group_name_H-M   'P 1'
#
loop_
_entity.id
_entity.type
_entity.pdbx_description
1 polymer ?
#
loop_
_entity_poly.entity_id
_entity_poly.type
_entity_poly.pdbx_seq_one_letter_code
_entity_poly.pdbx_strand_id
1 'polypeptide(L)'
;MTHQKKTRLLPALLLLAVITILAVVIAPRLISQSKVVQTLQSNAKDKEVAELLATMSNNPNKDSQEYKEVRQKFCLLTARPVAEREKAIANIREFLHGIYPEVSKEFNPEFICSKFNGKPDDSGTDYNSPATEFYEAENHSFEVDPKTNHILGFGEAERRWGYNEDGTRWHDPIPEYDYSGIYSTPEELRQVAERFLTEHKDILGIDLTKMTYKFEGTKPGNFFMHWEDKNVSVTKEHEVCGDIDKEREGAYQDANGTWCIKQKSTNYQRIDITITNGGQIIIYRNNINDLDKL
;
A
#
# COMPACT_ATOMS: atom_id res chain seq x y z
N MET A 1 12.96 69.38 43.95
CA MET A 1 12.02 68.26 44.04
C MET A 1 10.88 68.47 43.05
N THR A 2 10.76 67.64 42.01
CA THR A 2 9.48 67.04 41.56
C THR A 2 9.76 66.04 40.44
N HIS A 3 9.27 64.82 40.66
CA HIS A 3 9.54 63.61 39.90
C HIS A 3 8.41 63.32 38.87
N GLN A 4 8.79 62.56 37.84
CA GLN A 4 8.00 61.50 37.18
C GLN A 4 6.81 61.87 36.26
N LYS A 5 7.07 61.84 34.94
CA LYS A 5 6.16 61.27 33.93
C LYS A 5 6.96 60.60 32.81
N LYS A 6 7.49 59.40 33.04
CA LYS A 6 8.05 58.55 31.97
C LYS A 6 7.84 57.08 32.32
N THR A 7 6.64 56.53 32.08
CA THR A 7 6.40 55.07 32.05
C THR A 7 4.95 54.74 31.65
N ARG A 8 4.55 55.09 30.42
CA ARG A 8 3.29 54.56 29.84
C ARG A 8 3.43 53.98 28.43
N LEU A 9 4.55 54.20 27.75
CA LEU A 9 4.79 53.70 26.39
C LEU A 9 5.39 52.28 26.34
N LEU A 10 6.26 51.94 27.30
CA LEU A 10 6.92 50.63 27.35
C LEU A 10 5.94 49.45 27.54
N PRO A 11 4.91 49.54 28.42
CA PRO A 11 3.94 48.45 28.57
C PRO A 11 3.10 48.22 27.31
N ALA A 12 2.75 49.30 26.60
CA ALA A 12 1.93 49.23 25.38
C ALA A 12 2.70 48.59 24.21
N LEU A 13 3.99 48.91 24.06
CA LEU A 13 4.86 48.30 23.05
C LEU A 13 5.10 46.81 23.32
N LEU A 14 5.30 46.42 24.58
CA LEU A 14 5.43 45.02 24.97
C LEU A 14 4.14 44.23 24.72
N LEU A 15 2.98 44.83 25.01
CA LEU A 15 1.67 44.18 24.78
C LEU A 15 1.41 43.97 23.28
N LEU A 16 1.76 44.96 22.44
CA LEU A 16 1.66 44.84 20.98
C LEU A 16 2.60 43.76 20.43
N ALA A 17 3.85 43.72 20.90
CA ALA A 17 4.82 42.69 20.51
C ALA A 17 4.31 41.28 20.85
N VAL A 18 3.74 41.09 22.05
CA VAL A 18 3.14 39.82 22.48
C VAL A 18 1.93 39.45 21.62
N ILE A 19 1.05 40.40 21.28
CA ILE A 19 -0.11 40.15 20.40
C ILE A 19 0.34 39.76 18.99
N THR A 20 1.36 40.42 18.42
CA THR A 20 1.92 40.03 17.12
C THR A 20 2.54 38.64 17.15
N ILE A 21 3.26 38.27 18.21
CA ILE A 21 3.84 36.92 18.35
C ILE A 21 2.71 35.88 18.50
N LEU A 22 1.68 36.17 19.29
CA LEU A 22 0.50 35.30 19.41
C LEU A 22 -0.24 35.15 18.08
N ALA A 23 -0.44 36.22 17.32
CA ALA A 23 -1.11 36.18 16.03
C ALA A 23 -0.30 35.39 14.99
N VAL A 24 1.03 35.54 14.96
CA VAL A 24 1.89 34.84 13.99
C VAL A 24 2.09 33.37 14.36
N VAL A 25 2.15 33.01 15.64
CA VAL A 25 2.46 31.63 16.08
C VAL A 25 1.19 30.81 16.31
N ILE A 26 0.14 31.41 16.87
CA ILE A 26 -1.06 30.68 17.31
C ILE A 26 -2.15 30.68 16.23
N ALA A 27 -2.30 31.75 15.45
CA ALA A 27 -3.34 31.79 14.42
C ALA A 27 -3.16 30.70 13.34
N PRO A 28 -1.95 30.42 12.79
CA PRO A 28 -1.79 29.34 11.81
C PRO A 28 -2.14 27.96 12.38
N ARG A 29 -1.83 27.72 13.67
CA ARG A 29 -2.15 26.46 14.38
C ARG A 29 -3.64 26.33 14.70
N LEU A 30 -4.32 27.42 15.04
CA LEU A 30 -5.77 27.40 15.28
C LEU A 30 -6.58 27.31 13.97
N ILE A 31 -6.09 27.92 12.89
CA ILE A 31 -6.73 27.87 11.57
C ILE A 31 -6.60 26.46 10.96
N SER A 32 -5.43 25.81 11.08
CA SER A 32 -5.25 24.42 10.59
C SER A 32 -6.01 23.38 11.41
N GLN A 33 -6.33 23.68 12.67
CA GLN A 33 -7.14 22.81 13.55
C GLN A 33 -8.64 23.18 13.55
N SER A 34 -9.05 24.20 12.81
CA SER A 34 -10.47 24.58 12.72
C SER A 34 -11.24 23.51 11.94
N LYS A 35 -12.26 22.92 12.57
CA LYS A 35 -13.18 21.97 11.93
C LYS A 35 -13.82 22.54 10.65
N VAL A 36 -14.08 23.85 10.61
CA VAL A 36 -14.67 24.52 9.43
C VAL A 36 -13.70 24.53 8.25
N VAL A 37 -12.41 24.77 8.49
CA VAL A 37 -11.37 24.73 7.45
C VAL A 37 -11.17 23.30 6.95
N GLN A 38 -11.17 22.32 7.86
CA GLN A 38 -11.09 20.90 7.51
C GLN A 38 -12.28 20.45 6.65
N THR A 39 -13.52 20.85 6.99
CA THR A 39 -14.72 20.54 6.20
C THR A 39 -14.71 21.21 4.82
N LEU A 40 -14.25 22.47 4.74
CA LEU A 40 -14.15 23.16 3.44
C LEU A 40 -13.06 22.54 2.55
N GLN A 41 -11.93 22.14 3.12
CA GLN A 41 -10.87 21.43 2.40
C GLN A 41 -11.31 20.03 1.95
N SER A 42 -12.06 19.29 2.77
CA SER A 42 -12.60 17.99 2.34
C SER A 42 -13.57 18.17 1.17
N ASN A 43 -14.51 19.11 1.26
CA ASN A 43 -15.47 19.37 0.17
C ASN A 43 -14.80 19.76 -1.15
N ALA A 44 -13.69 20.49 -1.11
CA ALA A 44 -12.93 20.85 -2.32
C ALA A 44 -12.20 19.62 -2.90
N LYS A 45 -11.53 18.84 -2.05
CA LYS A 45 -10.85 17.60 -2.45
C LYS A 45 -11.83 16.59 -3.04
N ASP A 46 -12.97 16.37 -2.40
CA ASP A 46 -13.99 15.41 -2.83
C ASP A 46 -14.55 15.77 -4.21
N LYS A 47 -14.76 17.07 -4.46
CA LYS A 47 -15.16 17.57 -5.78
C LYS A 47 -14.10 17.30 -6.85
N GLU A 48 -12.83 17.61 -6.56
CA GLU A 48 -11.74 17.39 -7.51
C GLU A 48 -11.54 15.89 -7.79
N VAL A 49 -11.65 15.04 -6.77
CA VAL A 49 -11.63 13.58 -6.93
C VAL A 49 -12.76 13.12 -7.85
N ALA A 50 -13.99 13.60 -7.64
CA ALA A 50 -15.12 13.25 -8.50
C ALA A 50 -14.91 13.67 -9.98
N GLU A 51 -14.34 14.86 -10.21
CA GLU A 51 -14.01 15.35 -11.56
C GLU A 51 -12.93 14.50 -12.25
N LEU A 52 -11.87 14.12 -11.52
CA LEU A 52 -10.82 13.25 -12.04
C LEU A 52 -11.35 11.84 -12.36
N LEU A 53 -12.20 11.28 -11.50
CA LEU A 53 -12.86 9.99 -11.73
C LEU A 53 -13.78 10.02 -12.96
N ALA A 54 -14.58 11.08 -13.11
CA ALA A 54 -15.44 11.26 -14.28
C ALA A 54 -14.62 11.36 -15.57
N THR A 55 -13.48 12.07 -15.53
CA THR A 55 -12.58 12.18 -16.68
C THR A 55 -11.98 10.82 -17.07
N MET A 56 -11.49 10.05 -16.09
CA MET A 56 -10.99 8.68 -16.32
C MET A 56 -12.08 7.73 -16.83
N SER A 57 -13.33 7.90 -16.39
CA SER A 57 -14.46 7.10 -16.87
C SER A 57 -14.81 7.41 -18.32
N ASN A 58 -14.77 8.70 -18.70
CA ASN A 58 -15.04 9.15 -20.07
C ASN A 58 -13.91 8.80 -21.05
N ASN A 59 -12.67 8.62 -20.57
CA ASN A 59 -11.54 8.15 -21.36
C ASN A 59 -11.01 6.81 -20.78
N PRO A 60 -11.65 5.67 -21.09
CA PRO A 60 -11.28 4.38 -20.50
C PRO A 60 -9.95 3.82 -21.04
N ASN A 61 -9.33 4.45 -22.03
CA ASN A 61 -8.07 3.98 -22.59
C ASN A 61 -6.89 4.29 -21.65
N LYS A 62 -6.50 3.28 -20.87
CA LYS A 62 -5.40 3.36 -19.88
C LYS A 62 -4.03 3.68 -20.48
N ASP A 63 -3.84 3.44 -21.78
CA ASP A 63 -2.58 3.73 -22.45
C ASP A 63 -2.47 5.18 -22.93
N SER A 64 -3.59 5.90 -22.98
CA SER A 64 -3.61 7.31 -23.40
C SER A 64 -2.87 8.21 -22.41
N GLN A 65 -2.20 9.24 -22.95
CA GLN A 65 -1.49 10.22 -22.14
C GLN A 65 -2.42 10.96 -21.18
N GLU A 66 -3.63 11.32 -21.66
CA GLU A 66 -4.65 11.98 -20.85
C GLU A 66 -5.05 11.13 -19.64
N TYR A 67 -5.33 9.83 -19.82
CA TYR A 67 -5.65 8.94 -18.70
C TYR A 67 -4.50 8.88 -17.68
N LYS A 68 -3.26 8.76 -18.16
CA LYS A 68 -2.07 8.67 -17.30
C LYS A 68 -1.89 9.94 -16.45
N GLU A 69 -2.03 11.11 -17.04
CA GLU A 69 -1.91 12.40 -16.32
C GLU A 69 -3.04 12.59 -15.30
N VAL A 70 -4.29 12.27 -15.68
CA VAL A 70 -5.44 12.36 -14.77
C VAL A 70 -5.28 11.38 -13.61
N ARG A 71 -4.85 10.15 -13.89
CA ARG A 71 -4.58 9.14 -12.87
C ARG A 71 -3.46 9.56 -11.93
N GLN A 72 -2.38 10.15 -12.44
CA GLN A 72 -1.29 10.65 -11.61
C GLN A 72 -1.77 11.75 -10.66
N LYS A 73 -2.57 12.71 -11.14
CA LYS A 73 -3.18 13.75 -10.30
C LYS A 73 -4.07 13.14 -9.22
N PHE A 74 -4.91 12.17 -9.59
CA PHE A 74 -5.76 11.46 -8.64
C PHE A 74 -4.92 10.75 -7.55
N CYS A 75 -3.87 10.03 -7.93
CA CYS A 75 -2.99 9.34 -7.00
C CYS A 75 -2.29 10.31 -6.03
N LEU A 76 -1.80 11.45 -6.52
CA LEU A 76 -1.16 12.47 -5.67
C LEU A 76 -2.15 13.18 -4.74
N LEU A 77 -3.35 13.49 -5.23
CA LEU A 77 -4.40 14.16 -4.44
C LEU A 77 -4.92 13.27 -3.30
N THR A 78 -4.97 11.96 -3.53
CA THR A 78 -5.50 10.97 -2.58
C THR A 78 -4.41 10.27 -1.76
N ALA A 79 -3.14 10.59 -1.99
CA ALA A 79 -2.03 10.08 -1.22
C ALA A 79 -2.09 10.53 0.25
N ARG A 80 -1.54 9.69 1.15
CA ARG A 80 -1.28 10.11 2.53
C ARG A 80 -0.25 11.26 2.57
N PRO A 81 -0.23 12.02 3.68
CA PRO A 81 0.81 13.03 3.90
C PRO A 81 2.22 12.46 3.71
N VAL A 82 3.12 13.28 3.16
CA VAL A 82 4.51 12.89 2.85
C VAL A 82 5.18 12.22 4.04
N ALA A 83 5.06 12.79 5.24
CA ALA A 83 5.67 12.26 6.46
C ALA A 83 5.20 10.84 6.84
N GLU A 84 3.97 10.47 6.48
CA GLU A 84 3.47 9.11 6.69
C GLU A 84 3.99 8.14 5.61
N ARG A 85 4.11 8.62 4.36
CA ARG A 85 4.70 7.84 3.26
C ARG A 85 6.20 7.60 3.46
N GLU A 86 6.94 8.53 4.05
CA GLU A 86 8.37 8.34 4.35
C GLU A 86 8.63 7.16 5.29
N LYS A 87 7.66 6.79 6.17
CA LYS A 87 7.78 5.58 7.00
C LYS A 87 7.69 4.32 6.15
N ALA A 88 6.77 4.27 5.19
CA ALA A 88 6.67 3.17 4.24
C ALA A 88 7.93 3.07 3.38
N ILE A 89 8.45 4.21 2.90
CA ILE A 89 9.70 4.27 2.13
C ILE A 89 10.87 3.72 2.94
N ALA A 90 10.98 4.08 4.23
CA ALA A 90 12.03 3.54 5.10
C ALA A 90 11.93 2.00 5.24
N ASN A 91 10.73 1.47 5.46
CA ASN A 91 10.50 0.02 5.55
C ASN A 91 10.85 -0.70 4.23
N ILE A 92 10.53 -0.10 3.08
CA ILE A 92 10.89 -0.66 1.76
C ILE A 92 12.40 -0.67 1.57
N ARG A 93 13.11 0.40 1.95
CA ARG A 93 14.59 0.42 1.90
C ARG A 93 15.19 -0.69 2.76
N GLU A 94 14.69 -0.87 3.97
CA GLU A 94 15.12 -1.94 4.87
C GLU A 94 14.91 -3.32 4.24
N PHE A 95 13.72 -3.57 3.68
CA PHE A 95 13.43 -4.82 2.95
C PHE A 95 14.41 -5.08 1.80
N LEU A 96 14.66 -4.04 0.99
CA LEU A 96 15.58 -4.13 -0.16
C LEU A 96 17.02 -4.42 0.28
N HIS A 97 17.50 -3.82 1.36
CA HIS A 97 18.81 -4.16 1.93
C HIS A 97 18.87 -5.60 2.44
N GLY A 98 17.75 -6.14 2.95
CA GLY A 98 17.66 -7.53 3.36
C GLY A 98 17.79 -8.52 2.19
N ILE A 99 17.23 -8.20 1.02
CA ILE A 99 17.29 -9.08 -0.17
C ILE A 99 18.48 -8.78 -1.10
N TYR A 100 19.14 -7.63 -0.94
CA TYR A 100 20.35 -7.22 -1.66
C TYR A 100 21.45 -6.77 -0.68
N PRO A 101 21.94 -7.66 0.20
CA PRO A 101 22.87 -7.26 1.28
C PRO A 101 24.22 -6.73 0.77
N GLU A 102 24.65 -7.18 -0.41
CA GLU A 102 25.91 -6.77 -1.04
C GLU A 102 25.81 -5.41 -1.76
N VAL A 103 24.60 -4.88 -1.93
CA VAL A 103 24.37 -3.63 -2.66
C VAL A 103 24.44 -2.46 -1.67
N SER A 104 25.53 -1.70 -1.75
CA SER A 104 25.78 -0.55 -0.87
C SER A 104 25.13 0.76 -1.34
N LYS A 105 24.15 0.71 -2.23
CA LYS A 105 23.50 1.90 -2.79
C LYS A 105 22.28 2.28 -1.96
N GLU A 106 21.90 3.55 -2.01
CA GLU A 106 20.62 4.00 -1.47
C GLU A 106 19.50 3.65 -2.45
N PHE A 107 18.49 2.92 -1.96
CA PHE A 107 17.29 2.65 -2.73
C PHE A 107 16.34 3.85 -2.68
N ASN A 108 15.69 4.13 -3.81
CA ASN A 108 14.74 5.23 -3.96
C ASN A 108 13.32 4.69 -4.24
N PRO A 109 12.58 4.24 -3.22
CA PRO A 109 11.18 3.87 -3.40
C PRO A 109 10.32 5.06 -3.81
N GLU A 110 9.51 4.86 -4.84
CA GLU A 110 8.56 5.84 -5.35
C GLU A 110 7.14 5.40 -5.05
N PHE A 111 6.32 6.34 -4.57
CA PHE A 111 4.88 6.11 -4.41
C PHE A 111 4.19 6.10 -5.77
N ILE A 112 3.44 5.04 -6.06
CA ILE A 112 2.70 4.89 -7.30
C ILE A 112 1.26 5.38 -7.15
N CYS A 113 0.48 4.73 -6.27
CA CYS A 113 -0.90 5.11 -6.03
C CYS A 113 -1.47 4.42 -4.79
N SER A 114 -2.58 4.95 -4.27
CA SER A 114 -3.39 4.29 -3.26
C SER A 114 -4.52 3.48 -3.89
N LYS A 115 -4.88 2.36 -3.26
CA LYS A 115 -6.14 1.65 -3.46
C LYS A 115 -7.04 1.87 -2.27
N PHE A 116 -8.33 2.08 -2.54
CA PHE A 116 -9.36 2.34 -1.54
C PHE A 116 -10.36 1.18 -1.51
N ASN A 117 -11.00 1.00 -0.36
CA ASN A 117 -12.10 0.06 -0.22
C ASN A 117 -13.36 0.71 -0.79
N GLY A 118 -13.87 0.15 -1.90
CA GLY A 118 -15.08 0.60 -2.57
C GLY A 118 -15.33 -0.23 -3.84
N LYS A 119 -16.60 -0.47 -4.16
CA LYS A 119 -16.97 -0.95 -5.49
C LYS A 119 -16.92 0.24 -6.47
N PRO A 120 -16.70 0.01 -7.78
CA PRO A 120 -16.67 1.09 -8.78
C PRO A 120 -17.94 1.97 -8.81
N ASP A 121 -19.05 1.47 -8.29
CA ASP A 121 -20.37 2.11 -8.24
C ASP A 121 -20.76 2.69 -6.88
N ASP A 122 -19.91 2.56 -5.85
CA ASP A 122 -20.25 2.98 -4.49
C ASP A 122 -19.77 4.42 -4.20
N SER A 123 -20.72 5.35 -4.16
CA SER A 123 -20.50 6.77 -3.83
C SER A 123 -19.95 7.04 -2.42
N GLY A 124 -19.74 6.00 -1.61
CA GLY A 124 -19.25 6.08 -0.22
C GLY A 124 -17.74 5.86 -0.02
N THR A 125 -16.93 5.82 -1.08
CA THR A 125 -15.48 5.58 -0.95
C THR A 125 -14.78 6.72 -0.20
N ASP A 126 -14.12 6.42 0.93
CA ASP A 126 -13.33 7.40 1.68
C ASP A 126 -11.91 7.53 1.12
N TYR A 127 -11.69 8.54 0.26
CA TYR A 127 -10.39 8.86 -0.34
C TYR A 127 -9.37 9.49 0.63
N ASN A 128 -9.66 9.50 1.94
CA ASN A 128 -8.70 9.85 2.99
C ASN A 128 -8.19 8.62 3.75
N SER A 129 -8.80 7.46 3.56
CA SER A 129 -8.42 6.21 4.22
C SER A 129 -8.10 5.11 3.20
N PRO A 130 -6.90 5.14 2.59
CA PRO A 130 -6.51 4.08 1.68
C PRO A 130 -6.45 2.72 2.38
N ALA A 131 -6.86 1.68 1.65
CA ALA A 131 -6.78 0.29 2.09
C ALA A 131 -5.40 -0.31 1.85
N THR A 132 -4.73 0.12 0.78
CA THR A 132 -3.37 -0.31 0.41
C THR A 132 -2.70 0.81 -0.35
N GLU A 133 -1.39 0.99 -0.18
CA GLU A 133 -0.56 1.85 -1.03
C GLU A 133 0.41 1.00 -1.85
N PHE A 134 0.65 1.43 -3.08
CA PHE A 134 1.59 0.80 -4.00
C PHE A 134 2.82 1.67 -4.16
N TYR A 135 3.99 1.03 -4.11
CA TYR A 135 5.28 1.65 -4.34
C TYR A 135 6.09 0.82 -5.32
N GLU A 136 7.05 1.46 -5.99
CA GLU A 136 8.03 0.77 -6.83
C GLU A 136 9.45 1.17 -6.48
N ALA A 137 10.37 0.21 -6.56
CA ALA A 137 11.81 0.42 -6.40
C ALA A 137 12.55 -0.73 -7.07
N GLU A 138 13.62 -0.47 -7.82
CA GLU A 138 14.47 -1.53 -8.40
C GLU A 138 13.69 -2.56 -9.27
N ASN A 139 12.69 -2.08 -10.02
CA ASN A 139 11.78 -2.93 -10.81
C ASN A 139 10.97 -3.93 -9.97
N HIS A 140 10.82 -3.66 -8.68
CA HIS A 140 9.92 -4.37 -7.78
C HIS A 140 8.73 -3.49 -7.39
N SER A 141 7.56 -4.12 -7.26
CA SER A 141 6.37 -3.49 -6.67
C SER A 141 6.21 -3.90 -5.22
N PHE A 142 5.75 -2.96 -4.39
CA PHE A 142 5.43 -3.16 -2.99
C PHE A 142 3.98 -2.80 -2.71
N GLU A 143 3.27 -3.67 -1.99
CA GLU A 143 1.97 -3.38 -1.37
C GLU A 143 2.22 -3.06 0.10
N VAL A 144 1.74 -1.91 0.59
CA VAL A 144 1.94 -1.45 1.97
C VAL A 144 0.59 -1.18 2.64
N ASP A 145 0.44 -1.63 3.89
CA ASP A 145 -0.69 -1.26 4.74
C ASP A 145 -0.52 0.20 5.20
N PRO A 146 -1.40 1.13 4.81
CA PRO A 146 -1.24 2.55 5.14
C PRO A 146 -1.44 2.85 6.64
N LYS A 147 -2.05 1.92 7.41
CA LYS A 147 -2.29 2.09 8.85
C LYS A 147 -1.06 1.74 9.68
N THR A 148 -0.32 0.73 9.27
CA THR A 148 0.84 0.20 10.01
C THR A 148 2.17 0.52 9.33
N ASN A 149 2.14 0.85 8.04
CA ASN A 149 3.29 0.90 7.13
C ASN A 149 3.99 -0.46 6.94
N HIS A 150 3.36 -1.56 7.34
CA HIS A 150 3.91 -2.89 7.08
C HIS A 150 3.84 -3.24 5.60
N ILE A 151 4.85 -3.93 5.11
CA ILE A 151 4.86 -4.50 3.76
C ILE A 151 3.92 -5.70 3.76
N LEU A 152 2.91 -5.64 2.89
CA LEU A 152 1.95 -6.72 2.65
C LEU A 152 2.33 -7.57 1.45
N GLY A 153 3.04 -6.99 0.47
CA GLY A 153 3.38 -7.68 -0.76
C GLY A 153 4.65 -7.13 -1.38
N PHE A 154 5.41 -8.02 -2.00
CA PHE A 154 6.61 -7.74 -2.78
C PHE A 154 6.67 -8.69 -3.97
N GLY A 155 7.06 -8.19 -5.13
CA GLY A 155 7.24 -8.95 -6.36
C GLY A 155 7.78 -8.10 -7.50
N GLU A 156 7.81 -8.66 -8.71
CA GLU A 156 8.14 -7.89 -9.93
C GLU A 156 7.13 -6.77 -10.15
N ALA A 157 7.62 -5.57 -10.48
CA ALA A 157 6.77 -4.47 -10.93
C ALA A 157 6.06 -4.82 -12.26
N GLU A 158 4.99 -4.09 -12.57
CA GLU A 158 4.27 -4.29 -13.83
C GLU A 158 5.22 -4.05 -15.01
N ARG A 159 5.36 -5.05 -15.89
CA ARG A 159 6.27 -4.97 -17.03
C ARG A 159 5.76 -3.96 -18.05
N ARG A 160 6.42 -2.81 -18.15
CA ARG A 160 6.13 -1.85 -19.21
C ARG A 160 6.97 -2.16 -20.43
N TRP A 161 6.44 -1.78 -21.57
CA TRP A 161 7.13 -1.85 -22.84
C TRP A 161 6.65 -0.70 -23.72
N GLY A 162 7.47 -0.33 -24.69
CA GLY A 162 7.13 0.72 -25.63
C GLY A 162 7.96 0.61 -26.90
N TYR A 163 7.91 1.66 -27.71
CA TYR A 163 8.76 1.81 -28.89
C TYR A 163 9.70 2.99 -28.69
N ASN A 164 10.96 2.80 -29.05
CA ASN A 164 11.95 3.85 -29.19
C ASN A 164 11.65 4.69 -30.44
N GLU A 165 12.29 5.85 -30.56
CA GLU A 165 12.13 6.74 -31.74
C GLU A 165 12.55 6.06 -33.06
N ASP A 166 13.47 5.08 -32.99
CA ASP A 166 13.92 4.27 -34.11
C ASP A 166 12.97 3.11 -34.47
N GLY A 167 11.84 2.99 -33.78
CA GLY A 167 10.84 1.94 -33.97
C GLY A 167 11.18 0.60 -33.30
N THR A 168 12.31 0.49 -32.59
CA THR A 168 12.64 -0.72 -31.82
C THR A 168 11.82 -0.82 -30.54
N ARG A 169 11.48 -2.04 -30.12
CA ARG A 169 10.72 -2.27 -28.88
C ARG A 169 11.66 -2.23 -27.69
N TRP A 170 11.30 -1.47 -26.66
CA TRP A 170 11.97 -1.53 -25.36
C TRP A 170 11.07 -2.18 -24.31
N HIS A 171 11.69 -2.77 -23.31
CA HIS A 171 11.05 -3.38 -22.15
C HIS A 171 11.71 -2.82 -20.90
N ASP A 172 10.95 -2.67 -19.81
CA ASP A 172 11.56 -2.44 -18.52
C ASP A 172 12.54 -3.59 -18.20
N PRO A 173 13.70 -3.28 -17.59
CA PRO A 173 14.62 -4.31 -17.14
C PRO A 173 13.95 -5.20 -16.09
N ILE A 174 14.16 -6.51 -16.20
CA ILE A 174 13.72 -7.49 -15.19
C ILE A 174 14.75 -7.45 -14.05
N PRO A 175 14.34 -7.52 -12.78
CA PRO A 175 15.28 -7.71 -11.69
C PRO A 175 16.20 -8.92 -11.95
N GLU A 176 17.50 -8.72 -11.74
CA GLU A 176 18.45 -9.82 -11.79
C GLU A 176 18.44 -10.55 -10.45
N TYR A 177 18.07 -11.83 -10.48
CA TYR A 177 18.01 -12.64 -9.27
C TYR A 177 19.22 -13.58 -9.13
N ASP A 178 19.61 -13.85 -7.89
CA ASP A 178 20.67 -14.81 -7.60
C ASP A 178 20.17 -16.25 -7.80
N TYR A 179 20.59 -16.88 -8.90
CA TYR A 179 20.36 -18.28 -9.21
C TYR A 179 21.64 -19.14 -9.09
N SER A 180 22.62 -18.70 -8.30
CA SER A 180 23.93 -19.35 -8.12
C SER A 180 23.85 -20.82 -7.70
N GLY A 181 22.74 -21.24 -7.08
CA GLY A 181 22.54 -22.62 -6.62
C GLY A 181 23.33 -22.97 -5.36
N ILE A 182 23.65 -21.96 -4.54
CA ILE A 182 24.26 -22.14 -3.21
C ILE A 182 23.44 -23.10 -2.35
N TYR A 183 22.11 -23.07 -2.50
CA TYR A 183 21.19 -23.95 -1.78
C TYR A 183 20.60 -24.99 -2.71
N SER A 184 20.47 -26.22 -2.21
CA SER A 184 20.00 -27.36 -3.00
C SER A 184 18.76 -28.03 -2.41
N THR A 185 18.44 -27.75 -1.15
CA THR A 185 17.33 -28.37 -0.45
C THR A 185 16.28 -27.35 0.04
N PRO A 186 15.00 -27.75 0.13
CA PRO A 186 13.96 -26.91 0.72
C PRO A 186 14.25 -26.48 2.16
N GLU A 187 14.93 -27.32 2.95
CA GLU A 187 15.19 -27.06 4.38
C GLU A 187 16.24 -25.95 4.57
N GLU A 188 17.29 -25.91 3.74
CA GLU A 188 18.26 -24.82 3.77
C GLU A 188 17.59 -23.48 3.43
N LEU A 189 16.77 -23.47 2.38
CA LEU A 189 16.06 -22.27 1.95
C LEU A 189 14.98 -21.84 2.92
N ARG A 190 14.32 -22.79 3.60
CA ARG A 190 13.44 -22.49 4.72
C ARG A 190 14.19 -21.70 5.78
N GLN A 191 15.39 -22.13 6.20
CA GLN A 191 16.16 -21.40 7.21
C GLN A 191 16.53 -19.98 6.78
N VAL A 192 16.87 -19.80 5.49
CA VAL A 192 17.13 -18.46 4.92
C VAL A 192 15.88 -17.58 5.00
N ALA A 193 14.73 -18.11 4.59
CA ALA A 193 13.46 -17.39 4.63
C ALA A 193 13.01 -17.09 6.08
N GLU A 194 13.09 -18.05 7.00
CA GLU A 194 12.73 -17.85 8.41
C GLU A 194 13.63 -16.82 9.08
N ARG A 195 14.93 -16.81 8.76
CA ARG A 195 15.86 -15.78 9.21
C ARG A 195 15.43 -14.41 8.70
N PHE A 196 15.21 -14.25 7.40
CA PHE A 196 14.75 -12.99 6.82
C PHE A 196 13.45 -12.50 7.48
N LEU A 197 12.44 -13.37 7.58
CA LEU A 197 11.15 -13.06 8.20
C LEU A 197 11.29 -12.66 9.68
N THR A 198 12.22 -13.26 10.41
CA THR A 198 12.46 -12.97 11.83
C THR A 198 13.20 -11.65 12.01
N GLU A 199 14.23 -11.40 11.22
CA GLU A 199 15.04 -10.18 11.25
C GLU A 199 14.23 -8.96 10.84
N HIS A 200 13.31 -9.12 9.89
CA HIS A 200 12.50 -8.03 9.33
C HIS A 200 11.05 -8.03 9.85
N LYS A 201 10.78 -8.72 10.96
CA LYS A 201 9.40 -8.87 11.49
C LYS A 201 8.70 -7.52 11.76
N ASP A 202 9.45 -6.47 12.10
CA ASP A 202 8.92 -5.16 12.47
C ASP A 202 8.43 -4.38 11.25
N ILE A 203 9.03 -4.58 10.07
CA ILE A 203 8.54 -3.99 8.81
C ILE A 203 7.47 -4.86 8.13
N LEU A 204 7.35 -6.13 8.53
CA LEU A 204 6.39 -7.09 7.97
C LEU A 204 5.12 -7.24 8.83
N GLY A 205 5.19 -6.88 10.12
CA GLY A 205 4.07 -7.03 11.06
C GLY A 205 3.67 -8.48 11.33
N ILE A 206 4.64 -9.39 11.34
CA ILE A 206 4.40 -10.83 11.49
C ILE A 206 5.01 -11.38 12.77
N ASP A 207 4.46 -12.50 13.23
CA ASP A 207 5.02 -13.28 14.33
C ASP A 207 5.09 -14.75 13.91
N LEU A 208 6.26 -15.14 13.42
CA LEU A 208 6.50 -16.49 12.90
C LEU A 208 6.30 -17.58 13.96
N THR A 209 6.43 -17.25 15.25
CA THR A 209 6.25 -18.21 16.35
C THR A 209 4.82 -18.70 16.50
N LYS A 210 3.86 -17.96 15.92
CA LYS A 210 2.43 -18.31 15.89
C LYS A 210 2.02 -19.04 14.62
N MET A 211 2.94 -19.18 13.65
CA MET A 211 2.62 -19.71 12.33
C MET A 211 3.18 -21.13 12.13
N THR A 212 2.48 -21.91 11.30
CA THR A 212 2.90 -23.26 10.92
C THR A 212 3.45 -23.26 9.50
N TYR A 213 4.69 -23.69 9.33
CA TYR A 213 5.34 -23.87 8.03
C TYR A 213 4.73 -25.01 7.20
N LYS A 214 4.62 -24.80 5.89
CA LYS A 214 4.41 -25.86 4.90
C LYS A 214 5.23 -25.56 3.63
N PHE A 215 5.80 -26.62 3.07
CA PHE A 215 6.45 -26.58 1.78
C PHE A 215 5.42 -26.79 0.65
N GLU A 216 5.44 -25.94 -0.37
CA GLU A 216 4.47 -26.02 -1.49
C GLU A 216 5.02 -26.71 -2.73
N GLY A 217 6.33 -26.60 -2.97
CA GLY A 217 6.98 -27.25 -4.09
C GLY A 217 8.15 -26.48 -4.66
N THR A 218 8.60 -26.92 -5.84
CA THR A 218 9.70 -26.30 -6.59
C THR A 218 9.34 -26.11 -8.05
N LYS A 219 10.01 -25.13 -8.66
CA LYS A 219 10.21 -24.98 -10.11
C LYS A 219 11.71 -24.80 -10.34
N PRO A 220 12.23 -24.94 -11.57
CA PRO A 220 13.65 -24.73 -11.83
C PRO A 220 14.14 -23.40 -11.23
N GLY A 221 15.09 -23.50 -10.29
CA GLY A 221 15.66 -22.35 -9.57
C GLY A 221 14.81 -21.73 -8.46
N ASN A 222 13.54 -22.09 -8.29
CA ASN A 222 12.61 -21.43 -7.37
C ASN A 222 11.93 -22.41 -6.40
N PHE A 223 11.79 -21.98 -5.14
CA PHE A 223 11.16 -22.74 -4.07
C PHE A 223 9.98 -21.96 -3.50
N PHE A 224 8.88 -22.68 -3.26
CA PHE A 224 7.62 -22.11 -2.80
C PHE A 224 7.31 -22.62 -1.39
N MET A 225 7.07 -21.70 -0.48
CA MET A 225 6.87 -21.98 0.94
C MET A 225 5.84 -21.04 1.52
N HIS A 226 5.09 -21.53 2.51
CA HIS A 226 4.16 -20.69 3.25
C HIS A 226 4.14 -20.98 4.75
N TRP A 227 3.71 -19.97 5.51
CA TRP A 227 3.43 -20.06 6.94
C TRP A 227 2.00 -19.60 7.20
N GLU A 228 1.25 -20.34 8.01
CA GLU A 228 -0.17 -20.09 8.28
C GLU A 228 -0.42 -19.95 9.79
N ASP A 229 -1.11 -18.88 10.22
CA ASP A 229 -1.65 -18.76 11.58
C ASP A 229 -3.15 -19.08 11.57
N LYS A 230 -3.51 -20.24 12.13
CA LYS A 230 -4.90 -20.69 12.19
C LYS A 230 -5.75 -19.97 13.24
N ASN A 231 -5.13 -19.17 14.11
CA ASN A 231 -5.86 -18.40 15.12
C ASN A 231 -6.28 -17.02 14.60
N VAL A 232 -5.62 -16.54 13.55
CA VAL A 232 -5.94 -15.29 12.89
C VAL A 232 -6.68 -15.61 11.60
N SER A 233 -7.99 -15.37 11.59
CA SER A 233 -8.83 -15.64 10.42
C SER A 233 -9.84 -14.54 10.17
N VAL A 234 -10.22 -14.40 8.91
CA VAL A 234 -11.30 -13.53 8.47
C VAL A 234 -12.34 -14.42 7.81
N THR A 235 -13.57 -14.35 8.31
CA THR A 235 -14.71 -15.05 7.73
C THR A 235 -15.63 -14.05 7.06
N LYS A 236 -15.89 -14.23 5.76
CA LYS A 236 -16.82 -13.39 5.01
C LYS A 236 -17.94 -14.23 4.41
N GLU A 237 -19.15 -13.68 4.49
CA GLU A 237 -20.28 -14.13 3.71
C GLU A 237 -20.21 -13.46 2.34
N HIS A 238 -20.34 -14.24 1.28
CA HIS A 238 -20.39 -13.74 -0.09
C HIS A 238 -21.39 -14.57 -0.89
N GLU A 239 -21.90 -13.99 -1.96
CA GLU A 239 -22.84 -14.64 -2.87
C GLU A 239 -22.06 -15.09 -4.11
N VAL A 240 -22.25 -16.36 -4.50
CA VAL A 240 -21.71 -16.90 -5.74
C VAL A 240 -22.90 -17.23 -6.63
N CYS A 241 -22.90 -16.71 -7.85
CA CYS A 241 -23.95 -16.90 -8.85
C CYS A 241 -23.39 -17.50 -10.15
N GLY A 242 -24.21 -18.25 -10.88
CA GLY A 242 -23.84 -18.89 -12.15
C GLY A 242 -23.88 -20.41 -12.05
N ASP A 243 -22.72 -21.05 -12.02
CA ASP A 243 -22.57 -22.51 -11.93
C ASP A 243 -22.79 -23.03 -10.50
N ILE A 244 -23.97 -22.77 -9.96
CA ILE A 244 -24.40 -23.28 -8.66
C ILE A 244 -25.19 -24.57 -8.86
N ASP A 245 -24.83 -25.60 -8.08
CA ASP A 245 -25.62 -26.81 -7.95
C ASP A 245 -26.99 -26.47 -7.35
N LYS A 246 -28.05 -26.70 -8.15
CA LYS A 246 -29.43 -26.33 -7.83
C LYS A 246 -30.02 -27.17 -6.70
N GLU A 247 -29.44 -28.34 -6.45
CA GLU A 247 -29.86 -29.24 -5.38
C GLU A 247 -29.16 -28.90 -4.05
N ARG A 248 -28.18 -27.99 -4.08
CA ARG A 248 -27.44 -27.58 -2.89
C ARG A 248 -28.34 -26.78 -1.94
N GLU A 249 -28.33 -27.16 -0.67
CA GLU A 249 -29.07 -26.45 0.38
C GLU A 249 -28.66 -24.98 0.43
N GLY A 250 -29.65 -24.08 0.38
CA GLY A 250 -29.44 -22.63 0.35
C GLY A 250 -29.24 -22.02 -1.05
N ALA A 251 -29.32 -22.81 -2.12
CA ALA A 251 -29.38 -22.28 -3.49
C ALA A 251 -30.73 -21.60 -3.77
N TYR A 252 -30.71 -20.46 -4.48
CA TYR A 252 -31.89 -19.71 -4.91
C TYR A 252 -31.67 -19.07 -6.28
N GLN A 253 -32.74 -18.59 -6.92
CA GLN A 253 -32.64 -17.77 -8.13
C GLN A 253 -32.72 -16.29 -7.77
N ASP A 254 -31.83 -15.47 -8.34
CA ASP A 254 -31.90 -14.01 -8.24
C ASP A 254 -33.06 -13.44 -9.08
N ALA A 255 -33.21 -12.11 -9.08
CA ALA A 255 -34.24 -11.42 -9.84
C ALA A 255 -34.14 -11.64 -11.37
N ASN A 256 -32.99 -12.09 -11.87
CA ASN A 256 -32.73 -12.37 -13.28
C ASN A 256 -32.85 -13.87 -13.62
N GLY A 257 -33.21 -14.72 -12.64
CA GLY A 257 -33.32 -16.17 -12.80
C GLY A 257 -31.98 -16.92 -12.70
N THR A 258 -30.89 -16.25 -12.34
CA THR A 258 -29.56 -16.83 -12.15
C THR A 258 -29.50 -17.58 -10.82
N TRP A 259 -28.99 -18.81 -10.83
CA TRP A 259 -28.80 -19.57 -9.60
C TRP A 259 -27.64 -19.02 -8.79
N CYS A 260 -27.89 -18.80 -7.51
CA CYS A 260 -26.98 -18.21 -6.54
C CYS A 260 -27.01 -18.99 -5.23
N ILE A 261 -25.94 -18.87 -4.44
CA ILE A 261 -25.87 -19.39 -3.08
C ILE A 261 -25.01 -18.46 -2.23
N LYS A 262 -25.46 -18.24 -0.98
CA LYS A 262 -24.65 -17.52 0.02
C LYS A 262 -23.71 -18.51 0.70
N GLN A 263 -22.42 -18.22 0.65
CA GLN A 263 -21.38 -19.05 1.24
C GLN A 263 -20.56 -18.25 2.24
N LYS A 264 -20.05 -18.96 3.26
CA LYS A 264 -19.07 -18.42 4.20
C LYS A 264 -17.70 -18.97 3.85
N SER A 265 -16.75 -18.07 3.58
CA SER A 265 -15.35 -18.42 3.39
C SER A 265 -14.55 -17.90 4.56
N THR A 266 -13.78 -18.78 5.19
CA THR A 266 -12.81 -18.45 6.23
C THR A 266 -11.41 -18.57 5.67
N ASN A 267 -10.69 -17.46 5.62
CA ASN A 267 -9.28 -17.43 5.26
C ASN A 267 -8.45 -17.17 6.51
N TYR A 268 -7.32 -17.85 6.61
CA TYR A 268 -6.34 -17.68 7.68
C TYR A 268 -5.24 -16.73 7.24
N GLN A 269 -4.61 -16.06 8.18
CA GLN A 269 -3.40 -15.30 7.88
C GLN A 269 -2.35 -16.27 7.32
N ARG A 270 -1.82 -15.91 6.16
CA ARG A 270 -0.85 -16.72 5.42
C ARG A 270 0.25 -15.84 4.85
N ILE A 271 1.49 -16.24 5.10
CA ILE A 271 2.68 -15.66 4.49
C ILE A 271 3.15 -16.58 3.37
N ASP A 272 3.25 -16.07 2.16
CA ASP A 272 3.81 -16.78 1.01
C ASP A 272 5.18 -16.20 0.65
N ILE A 273 6.16 -17.08 0.44
CA ILE A 273 7.47 -16.72 -0.10
C ILE A 273 7.78 -17.56 -1.33
N THR A 274 8.29 -16.88 -2.36
CA THR A 274 9.12 -17.52 -3.39
C THR A 274 10.56 -17.07 -3.20
N ILE A 275 11.46 -18.05 -3.11
CA ILE A 275 12.90 -17.83 -2.91
C ILE A 275 13.68 -18.58 -4.00
N THR A 276 14.74 -17.96 -4.52
CA THR A 276 15.62 -18.60 -5.49
C THR A 276 16.53 -19.63 -4.82
N ASN A 277 17.16 -20.50 -5.61
CA ASN A 277 18.21 -21.41 -5.14
C ASN A 277 19.53 -20.71 -4.77
N GLY A 278 19.69 -19.41 -5.05
CA GLY A 278 20.72 -18.55 -4.45
C GLY A 278 20.35 -18.02 -3.06
N GLY A 279 19.10 -18.17 -2.64
CA GLY A 279 18.61 -17.71 -1.33
C GLY A 279 18.00 -16.31 -1.34
N GLN A 280 17.70 -15.76 -2.52
CA GLN A 280 17.08 -14.44 -2.62
C GLN A 280 15.55 -14.55 -2.66
N ILE A 281 14.88 -13.76 -1.82
CA ILE A 281 13.41 -13.66 -1.83
C ILE A 281 12.98 -12.82 -3.04
N ILE A 282 12.10 -13.37 -3.87
CA ILE A 282 11.63 -12.74 -5.11
C ILE A 282 10.12 -12.45 -5.09
N ILE A 283 9.38 -13.13 -4.21
CA ILE A 283 7.98 -12.85 -3.91
C ILE A 283 7.80 -12.98 -2.40
N TYR A 284 7.12 -12.01 -1.81
CA TYR A 284 6.58 -12.08 -0.44
C TYR A 284 5.13 -11.61 -0.46
N ARG A 285 4.23 -12.32 0.23
CA ARG A 285 2.83 -11.88 0.42
C ARG A 285 2.34 -12.20 1.83
N ASN A 286 1.61 -11.27 2.43
CA ASN A 286 0.90 -11.42 3.70
C ASN A 286 -0.61 -11.32 3.45
N ASN A 287 -1.25 -12.47 3.27
CA ASN A 287 -2.60 -12.59 2.74
C ASN A 287 -3.72 -12.40 3.77
N ILE A 288 -3.47 -11.71 4.89
CA ILE A 288 -4.52 -11.49 5.91
C ILE A 288 -5.71 -10.65 5.38
N ASN A 289 -5.49 -9.85 4.33
CA ASN A 289 -6.44 -8.85 3.81
C ASN A 289 -7.04 -9.17 2.42
N ASP A 290 -6.72 -10.33 1.81
CA ASP A 290 -7.10 -10.62 0.41
C ASP A 290 -8.61 -10.81 0.20
N LEU A 291 -9.43 -10.76 1.26
CA LEU A 291 -10.88 -10.83 1.17
C LEU A 291 -11.57 -9.52 0.77
N ASP A 292 -10.88 -8.37 0.75
CA ASP A 292 -11.40 -7.15 0.10
C ASP A 292 -11.20 -7.18 -1.44
N LYS A 293 -10.58 -8.25 -1.97
CA LYS A 293 -10.31 -8.46 -3.40
C LYS A 293 -11.27 -9.45 -4.09
N LEU A 294 -12.21 -10.06 -3.35
CA LEU A 294 -13.30 -10.94 -3.84
C LEU A 294 -14.66 -10.27 -3.63
#